data_AF-A0A427YAZ1-F1
#
_entry.id   AF-A0A427YAZ1-F1
#
_cell.length_a   1.000
_cell.length_b   1.000
_cell.length_c   1.000
_cell.angle_alpha   90.00
_cell.angle_beta   90.00
_cell.angle_gamma   90.00
#
_symmetry.space_group_name_H-M   'P 1'
#
loop_
_entity.id
_entity.type
_entity.pdbx_description
1 polymer ?
#
loop_
_entity_poly.entity_id
_entity_poly.type
_entity_poly.pdbx_seq_one_letter_code
_entity_poly.pdbx_strand_id
1 'polypeptide(L)'
;MPKVFTRAIVSSSDQASATQSSRAVLRSYYCLCGDFLLVIQGKLDRLPRRKTDGAYIIRSQPGAKAPARKFKLNAQPGQRVTVKRKGSDNLEIRQPFVCSRCKTPVAYQVPPPPAGSGPFVYIIKGAMTELQGRVPPDAFEGEAELEKEAAAEEKKKNAAAAADKK
;
A
#
# COMPACT_ATOMS: atom_id res chain seq x y z
N MET A 1 -56.51 -15.57 -15.84
CA MET A 1 -55.41 -15.02 -15.03
C MET A 1 -54.12 -15.08 -15.85
N PRO A 2 -53.52 -13.94 -16.23
CA PRO A 2 -52.25 -13.96 -16.97
C PRO A 2 -51.08 -14.18 -15.99
N LYS A 3 -50.23 -15.17 -16.28
CA LYS A 3 -49.03 -15.46 -15.49
C LYS A 3 -47.97 -14.40 -15.77
N VAL A 4 -47.65 -13.60 -14.77
CA VAL A 4 -46.55 -12.63 -14.81
C VAL A 4 -45.24 -13.38 -14.61
N PHE A 5 -44.37 -13.35 -15.62
CA PHE A 5 -43.00 -13.86 -15.51
C PHE A 5 -42.04 -12.70 -15.27
N THR A 6 -41.50 -12.61 -14.06
CA THR A 6 -40.44 -11.65 -13.71
C THR A 6 -39.13 -12.09 -14.35
N ARG A 7 -38.69 -11.35 -15.38
CA ARG A 7 -37.33 -11.50 -15.93
C ARG A 7 -36.36 -10.74 -15.02
N ALA A 8 -35.62 -11.46 -14.18
CA ALA A 8 -34.51 -10.88 -13.43
C ALA A 8 -33.35 -10.62 -14.38
N ILE A 9 -33.01 -9.34 -14.60
CA ILE A 9 -31.80 -8.96 -15.33
C ILE A 9 -30.65 -9.06 -14.33
N VAL A 10 -29.82 -10.10 -14.46
CA VAL A 10 -28.59 -10.24 -13.69
C VAL A 10 -27.54 -9.32 -14.33
N SER A 11 -27.27 -8.20 -13.67
CA SER A 11 -26.21 -7.28 -14.08
C SER A 11 -24.88 -7.76 -13.52
N SER A 12 -24.11 -8.51 -14.32
CA SER A 12 -22.74 -8.90 -13.98
C SER A 12 -21.80 -7.71 -14.21
N SER A 13 -21.19 -7.22 -13.12
CA SER A 13 -20.40 -5.98 -13.09
C SER A 13 -18.92 -6.17 -13.49
N ASP A 14 -18.50 -7.40 -13.81
CA ASP A 14 -17.08 -7.74 -13.96
C ASP A 14 -16.50 -7.51 -15.37
N GLN A 15 -17.30 -7.12 -16.37
CA GLN A 15 -16.83 -6.96 -17.76
C GLN A 15 -17.20 -5.62 -18.41
N ALA A 16 -17.32 -4.54 -17.64
CA ALA A 16 -17.47 -3.20 -18.22
C ALA A 16 -16.09 -2.61 -18.61
N SER A 17 -15.94 -2.15 -19.85
CA SER A 17 -14.77 -1.38 -20.28
C SER A 17 -14.61 -0.13 -19.42
N ALA A 18 -13.37 0.30 -19.15
CA ALA A 18 -13.08 1.37 -18.20
C ALA A 18 -13.59 2.74 -18.67
N THR A 19 -14.87 3.03 -18.46
CA THR A 19 -15.48 4.34 -18.70
C THR A 19 -14.85 5.40 -17.77
N GLN A 20 -14.95 6.70 -18.11
CA GLN A 20 -14.54 7.80 -17.22
C GLN A 20 -15.14 7.68 -15.80
N SER A 21 -16.31 7.06 -15.66
CA SER A 21 -16.94 6.70 -14.38
C SER A 21 -16.07 5.80 -13.51
N SER A 22 -15.29 4.87 -14.09
CA SER A 22 -14.37 3.98 -13.35
C SER A 22 -13.25 4.72 -12.60
N ARG A 23 -12.96 5.97 -12.99
CA ARG A 23 -11.99 6.86 -12.32
C ARG A 23 -12.58 7.59 -11.11
N ALA A 24 -13.91 7.75 -11.08
CA ALA A 24 -14.65 8.46 -10.03
C ALA A 24 -15.25 7.54 -8.96
N VAL A 25 -15.23 6.21 -9.16
CA VAL A 25 -15.72 5.25 -8.18
C VAL A 25 -14.85 5.28 -6.91
N LEU A 26 -15.51 5.44 -5.76
CA LEU A 26 -14.92 5.23 -4.44
C LEU A 26 -14.67 3.74 -4.25
N ARG A 27 -13.43 3.37 -3.96
CA ARG A 27 -13.01 1.99 -3.73
C ARG A 27 -12.62 1.79 -2.28
N SER A 28 -13.05 0.67 -1.74
CA SER A 28 -12.81 0.22 -0.37
C SER A 28 -11.70 -0.82 -0.37
N TYR A 29 -10.75 -0.68 0.55
CA TYR A 29 -9.64 -1.60 0.72
C TYR A 29 -9.61 -2.13 2.15
N TYR A 30 -9.26 -3.40 2.26
CA TYR A 30 -9.23 -4.18 3.48
C TYR A 30 -7.80 -4.59 3.82
N CYS A 31 -7.54 -4.82 5.09
CA CYS A 31 -6.35 -5.49 5.57
C CYS A 31 -6.36 -6.95 5.13
N LEU A 32 -5.19 -7.59 5.16
CA LEU A 32 -5.06 -9.05 4.98
C LEU A 32 -5.89 -9.85 6.01
N CYS A 33 -6.14 -9.28 7.20
CA CYS A 33 -7.03 -9.87 8.21
C CYS A 33 -8.53 -9.61 7.99
N GLY A 34 -8.90 -8.93 6.88
CA GLY A 34 -10.29 -8.60 6.52
C GLY A 34 -10.85 -7.33 7.16
N ASP A 35 -10.08 -6.62 8.01
CA ASP A 35 -10.53 -5.35 8.60
C ASP A 35 -10.56 -4.23 7.56
N PHE A 36 -11.49 -3.28 7.67
CA PHE A 36 -11.66 -2.21 6.70
C PHE A 36 -10.71 -1.04 6.97
N LEU A 37 -9.83 -0.73 6.01
CA LEU A 37 -8.73 0.21 6.22
C LEU A 37 -8.87 1.51 5.44
N LEU A 38 -9.15 1.48 4.14
CA LEU A 38 -9.03 2.66 3.29
C LEU A 38 -10.19 2.79 2.33
N VAL A 39 -10.73 4.00 2.21
CA VAL A 39 -11.57 4.40 1.07
C VAL A 39 -10.85 5.48 0.29
N ILE A 40 -10.72 5.31 -1.01
CA ILE A 40 -10.12 6.31 -1.89
C ILE A 40 -10.81 6.34 -3.26
N GLN A 41 -10.79 7.51 -3.90
CA GLN A 41 -11.21 7.63 -5.30
C GLN A 41 -10.15 7.04 -6.25
N GLY A 42 -10.54 5.98 -6.96
CA GLY A 42 -9.70 5.28 -7.93
C GLY A 42 -8.94 4.06 -7.38
N LYS A 43 -8.23 3.36 -8.26
CA LYS A 43 -7.43 2.17 -7.94
C LYS A 43 -6.07 2.54 -7.34
N LEU A 44 -5.58 1.76 -6.37
CA LEU A 44 -4.24 1.93 -5.79
C LEU A 44 -3.14 1.79 -6.85
N ASP A 45 -3.29 0.86 -7.79
CA ASP A 45 -2.31 0.60 -8.86
C ASP A 45 -2.06 1.82 -9.78
N ARG A 46 -3.02 2.75 -9.83
CA ARG A 46 -2.92 3.99 -10.63
C ARG A 46 -2.24 5.12 -9.86
N LEU A 47 -1.90 4.92 -8.59
CA LEU A 47 -1.19 5.91 -7.79
C LEU A 47 0.30 5.87 -8.11
N PRO A 48 0.99 7.03 -8.05
CA PRO A 48 2.43 7.05 -8.19
C PRO A 48 3.08 6.23 -7.09
N ARG A 49 4.08 5.42 -7.45
CA ARG A 49 4.87 4.62 -6.53
C ARG A 49 6.16 5.36 -6.15
N ARG A 50 6.57 5.26 -4.89
CA ARG A 50 7.83 5.81 -4.39
C ARG A 50 8.99 4.92 -4.83
N LYS A 51 10.06 5.54 -5.36
CA LYS A 51 11.22 4.80 -5.90
C LYS A 51 12.04 4.05 -4.85
N THR A 52 12.00 4.47 -3.59
CA THR A 52 12.85 3.92 -2.53
C THR A 52 12.33 2.61 -1.94
N ASP A 53 11.01 2.50 -1.77
CA ASP A 53 10.35 1.42 -1.03
C ASP A 53 9.08 0.91 -1.75
N GLY A 54 8.79 1.39 -2.96
CA GLY A 54 7.66 0.93 -3.76
C GLY A 54 6.28 1.31 -3.22
N ALA A 55 6.22 2.09 -2.13
CA ALA A 55 4.97 2.49 -1.49
C ALA A 55 4.10 3.35 -2.40
N TYR A 56 2.78 3.15 -2.36
CA TYR A 56 1.83 3.99 -3.10
C TYR A 56 1.71 5.36 -2.44
N ILE A 57 1.78 6.41 -3.23
CA ILE A 57 1.74 7.79 -2.74
C ILE A 57 0.32 8.35 -2.89
N ILE A 58 -0.32 8.65 -1.78
CA ILE A 58 -1.54 9.45 -1.72
C ILE A 58 -1.15 10.89 -1.38
N ARG A 59 -1.64 11.83 -2.18
CA ARG A 59 -1.51 13.25 -1.90
C ARG A 59 -2.71 13.72 -1.06
N SER A 60 -2.45 14.10 0.19
CA SER A 60 -3.47 14.56 1.15
C SER A 60 -3.74 16.05 1.10
N GLN A 61 -2.75 16.86 0.72
CA GLN A 61 -2.90 18.32 0.59
C GLN A 61 -2.86 18.78 -0.87
N PRO A 62 -3.61 19.84 -1.23
CA PRO A 62 -3.53 20.40 -2.57
C PRO A 62 -2.12 20.98 -2.77
N GLY A 63 -1.54 20.76 -3.95
CA GLY A 63 -0.29 21.41 -4.32
C GLY A 63 -0.37 21.93 -5.75
N ALA A 64 0.59 22.74 -6.15
CA ALA A 64 0.55 23.49 -7.42
C ALA A 64 0.24 22.66 -8.68
N LYS A 65 0.72 21.41 -8.75
CA LYS A 65 0.59 20.54 -9.94
C LYS A 65 -0.59 19.56 -9.92
N ALA A 66 -1.19 19.30 -8.76
CA ALA A 66 -2.22 18.27 -8.64
C ALA A 66 -3.12 18.48 -7.42
N PRO A 67 -4.43 18.25 -7.54
CA PRO A 67 -5.36 18.38 -6.43
C PRO A 67 -5.10 17.33 -5.35
N ALA A 68 -5.57 17.61 -4.13
CA ALA A 68 -5.63 16.62 -3.06
C ALA A 68 -6.58 15.47 -3.46
N ARG A 69 -6.23 14.25 -3.08
CA ARG A 69 -7.15 13.12 -3.17
C ARG A 69 -7.99 13.04 -1.91
N LYS A 70 -9.30 12.83 -2.08
CA LYS A 70 -10.20 12.51 -0.97
C LYS A 70 -10.01 11.04 -0.61
N PHE A 71 -9.68 10.78 0.65
CA PHE A 71 -9.58 9.43 1.19
C PHE A 71 -9.97 9.42 2.68
N LYS A 72 -10.34 8.25 3.18
CA LYS A 72 -10.53 7.98 4.61
C LYS A 72 -9.70 6.77 4.98
N LEU A 73 -8.81 6.93 5.96
CA LEU A 73 -7.97 5.86 6.48
C LEU A 73 -8.43 5.53 7.92
N ASN A 74 -8.91 4.30 8.12
CA ASN A 74 -9.25 3.73 9.42
C ASN A 74 -8.07 2.87 9.88
N ALA A 75 -7.05 3.51 10.42
CA ALA A 75 -5.90 2.85 11.00
C ALA A 75 -5.47 3.61 12.25
N GLN A 76 -4.95 2.88 13.23
CA GLN A 76 -4.47 3.48 14.48
C GLN A 76 -3.03 3.97 14.29
N PRO A 77 -2.65 5.13 14.87
CA PRO A 77 -1.27 5.57 14.83
C PRO A 77 -0.40 4.62 15.66
N GLY A 78 0.65 4.08 15.05
CA GLY A 78 1.65 3.25 15.72
C GLY A 78 2.75 4.08 16.39
N GLN A 79 3.80 3.41 16.85
CA GLN A 79 4.98 4.07 17.41
C GLN A 79 5.81 4.73 16.31
N ARG A 80 6.24 5.97 16.52
CA ARG A 80 7.15 6.70 15.64
C ARG A 80 8.48 5.96 15.55
N VAL A 81 8.97 5.72 14.34
CA VAL A 81 10.21 5.00 14.08
C VAL A 81 11.15 5.84 13.22
N THR A 82 12.45 5.69 13.46
CA THR A 82 13.49 6.27 12.62
C THR A 82 14.10 5.15 11.78
N VAL A 83 14.04 5.27 10.46
CA VAL A 83 14.50 4.27 9.51
C VAL A 83 15.71 4.79 8.74
N LYS A 84 16.79 3.99 8.68
CA LYS A 84 17.97 4.28 7.85
C LYS A 84 17.68 3.90 6.40
N ARG A 85 17.97 4.79 5.43
CA ARG A 85 17.78 4.48 4.01
C ARG A 85 18.83 3.49 3.53
N LYS A 86 18.42 2.51 2.70
CA LYS A 86 19.35 1.60 2.00
C LYS A 86 20.40 2.42 1.24
N GLY A 87 21.68 2.19 1.51
CA GLY A 87 22.81 2.81 0.80
C GLY A 87 23.17 4.25 1.19
N SER A 88 22.62 4.83 2.27
CA SER A 88 23.07 6.15 2.76
C SER A 88 22.98 6.24 4.29
N ASP A 89 23.71 7.19 4.89
CA ASP A 89 23.61 7.50 6.32
C ASP A 89 22.43 8.39 6.69
N ASN A 90 21.55 8.68 5.73
CA ASN A 90 20.36 9.49 5.95
C ASN A 90 19.30 8.71 6.74
N LEU A 91 18.86 9.31 7.85
CA LEU A 91 17.78 8.83 8.69
C LEU A 91 16.45 9.49 8.28
N GLU A 92 15.39 8.71 8.18
CA GLU A 92 14.03 9.18 7.90
C GLU A 92 13.11 8.84 9.07
N ILE A 93 12.40 9.85 9.58
CA ILE A 93 11.37 9.65 10.60
C ILE A 93 10.08 9.24 9.91
N ARG A 94 9.48 8.13 10.36
CA ARG A 94 8.21 7.60 9.87
C ARG A 94 7.24 7.43 11.04
N GLN A 95 6.02 7.92 10.86
CA GLN A 95 4.87 7.65 11.70
C GLN A 95 4.03 6.55 11.02
N PRO A 96 4.13 5.29 11.48
CA PRO A 96 3.33 4.21 10.92
C PRO A 96 1.88 4.31 11.38
N PHE A 97 1.00 3.78 10.55
CA PHE A 97 -0.39 3.49 10.84
C PHE A 97 -0.59 1.98 10.79
N VAL A 98 -1.21 1.44 11.83
CA VAL A 98 -1.42 0.01 12.03
C VAL A 98 -2.90 -0.34 11.95
N CYS A 99 -3.20 -1.56 11.49
CA CYS A 99 -4.56 -2.08 11.51
C CYS A 99 -5.08 -2.20 12.95
N SER A 100 -6.34 -1.80 13.19
CA SER A 100 -7.01 -1.93 14.49
C SER A 100 -7.07 -3.37 15.01
N ARG A 101 -7.27 -4.34 14.11
CA ARG A 101 -7.46 -5.74 14.46
C ARG A 101 -6.15 -6.50 14.67
N CYS A 102 -5.31 -6.59 13.63
CA CYS A 102 -4.08 -7.40 13.66
C CYS A 102 -2.80 -6.60 13.99
N LYS A 103 -2.89 -5.28 14.15
CA LYS A 103 -1.75 -4.37 14.45
C LYS A 103 -0.62 -4.37 13.41
N THR A 104 -0.84 -4.95 12.23
CA THR A 104 0.11 -4.91 11.11
C THR A 104 0.25 -3.48 10.57
N PRO A 105 1.46 -2.99 10.24
CA PRO A 105 1.64 -1.69 9.61
C PRO A 105 1.09 -1.69 8.19
N VAL A 106 0.28 -0.70 7.85
CA VAL A 106 -0.44 -0.62 6.56
C VAL A 106 -0.08 0.62 5.75
N ALA A 107 0.20 1.71 6.44
CA ALA A 107 0.57 2.98 5.84
C ALA A 107 1.52 3.71 6.77
N TYR A 108 2.15 4.77 6.29
CA TYR A 108 2.93 5.67 7.12
C TYR A 108 2.90 7.08 6.54
N GLN A 109 3.22 8.05 7.38
CA GLN A 109 3.45 9.43 6.98
C GLN A 109 4.65 10.00 7.76
N VAL A 110 5.15 11.16 7.36
CA VAL A 110 6.22 11.85 8.12
C VAL A 110 5.68 12.67 9.31
N PRO A 111 4.64 13.51 9.14
CA PRO A 111 4.13 14.33 10.25
C PRO A 111 3.38 13.50 11.29
N PRO A 112 3.18 14.05 12.50
CA PRO A 112 2.43 13.36 13.53
C PRO A 112 0.97 13.11 13.07
N PRO A 113 0.26 12.15 13.68
CA PRO A 113 -1.17 11.94 13.43
C PRO A 113 -1.95 13.24 13.66
N PRO A 114 -3.06 13.49 12.94
CA PRO A 114 -3.90 12.54 12.21
C PRO A 114 -3.44 12.19 10.79
N ALA A 115 -4.03 11.13 10.21
CA ALA A 115 -3.80 10.73 8.82
C ALA A 115 -4.20 11.86 7.86
N GLY A 116 -3.28 12.24 6.97
CA GLY A 116 -3.49 13.35 6.04
C GLY A 116 -3.11 14.73 6.57
N SER A 117 -2.56 14.81 7.80
CA SER A 117 -1.93 16.04 8.30
C SER A 117 -0.74 16.49 7.45
N GLY A 118 -0.09 15.55 6.77
CA GLY A 118 1.03 15.83 5.88
C GLY A 118 0.65 16.11 4.44
N PRO A 119 1.63 16.46 3.59
CA PRO A 119 1.41 16.58 2.16
C PRO A 119 1.13 15.23 1.49
N PHE A 120 1.72 14.16 2.03
CA PHE A 120 1.65 12.81 1.48
C PHE A 120 1.42 11.76 2.57
N VAL A 121 0.62 10.76 2.22
CA VAL A 121 0.45 9.50 2.96
C VAL A 121 0.95 8.37 2.07
N TYR A 122 1.75 7.48 2.61
CA TYR A 122 2.36 6.37 1.89
C TYR A 122 1.71 5.06 2.33
N ILE A 123 1.20 4.28 1.38
CA ILE A 123 0.64 2.96 1.64
C ILE A 123 1.69 1.91 1.30
N ILE A 124 1.93 1.02 2.25
CA ILE A 124 2.88 -0.08 2.07
C ILE A 124 2.33 -1.02 0.98
N LYS A 125 3.20 -1.39 0.05
CA LYS A 125 2.88 -2.32 -1.03
C LYS A 125 2.42 -3.66 -0.43
N GLY A 126 1.36 -4.24 -0.98
CA GLY A 126 0.83 -5.53 -0.52
C GLY A 126 0.08 -5.50 0.82
N ALA A 127 -0.01 -4.36 1.51
CA ALA A 127 -0.65 -4.29 2.83
C ALA A 127 -2.18 -4.27 2.80
N MET A 128 -2.80 -3.99 1.64
CA MET A 128 -4.26 -3.88 1.50
C MET A 128 -4.77 -4.50 0.20
N THR A 129 -6.03 -4.94 0.20
CA THR A 129 -6.71 -5.55 -0.96
C THR A 129 -8.12 -5.00 -1.18
N GLU A 130 -8.61 -5.03 -2.43
CA GLU A 130 -10.01 -4.67 -2.72
C GLU A 130 -10.99 -5.75 -2.24
N LEU A 131 -10.56 -7.02 -2.23
CA LEU A 131 -11.38 -8.17 -1.84
C LEU A 131 -10.94 -8.69 -0.47
N GLN A 132 -11.90 -8.84 0.45
CA GLN A 132 -11.65 -9.39 1.79
C GLN A 132 -11.10 -10.82 1.69
N GLY A 133 -10.08 -11.13 2.49
CA GLY A 133 -9.53 -12.50 2.60
C GLY A 133 -8.73 -12.99 1.40
N ARG A 134 -8.58 -12.17 0.35
CA ARG A 134 -7.67 -12.47 -0.77
C ARG A 134 -6.37 -11.71 -0.59
N VAL A 135 -5.24 -12.39 -0.77
CA VAL A 135 -3.91 -11.76 -0.76
C VAL A 135 -3.70 -11.06 -2.11
N PRO A 136 -3.16 -9.82 -2.15
CA PRO A 136 -2.92 -9.13 -3.41
C PRO A 136 -1.72 -9.78 -4.13
N PRO A 137 -1.67 -9.76 -5.47
CA PRO A 137 -0.54 -10.32 -6.21
C PRO A 137 0.78 -9.64 -5.84
N ASP A 138 0.74 -8.34 -5.58
CA ASP A 138 1.86 -7.51 -5.16
C ASP A 138 2.42 -7.84 -3.76
N ALA A 139 1.78 -8.72 -2.98
CA ALA A 139 2.20 -9.03 -1.60
C ALA A 139 3.60 -9.64 -1.52
N PHE A 140 3.93 -10.50 -2.49
CA PHE A 140 5.19 -11.25 -2.52
C PHE A 140 6.18 -10.68 -3.57
N GLU A 141 5.81 -9.58 -4.23
CA GLU A 141 6.68 -8.94 -5.21
C GLU A 141 7.88 -8.27 -4.54
N GLY A 142 9.06 -8.88 -4.70
CA GLY A 142 10.35 -8.40 -4.17
C GLY A 142 11.06 -9.40 -3.28
N GLU A 143 10.40 -10.50 -2.88
CA GLU A 143 11.01 -11.54 -2.03
C GLU A 143 12.20 -12.22 -2.74
N ALA A 144 12.06 -12.53 -4.03
CA ALA A 144 13.13 -13.11 -4.82
C ALA A 144 14.35 -12.17 -5.00
N GLU A 145 14.19 -10.86 -4.83
CA GLU A 145 15.31 -9.90 -4.85
C GLU A 145 16.02 -9.86 -3.50
N LEU A 146 15.25 -9.95 -2.40
CA LEU A 146 15.81 -10.02 -1.05
C LEU A 146 16.64 -11.29 -0.83
N GLU A 147 16.18 -12.44 -1.35
CA GLU A 147 16.96 -13.69 -1.30
C GLU A 147 18.30 -13.56 -2.03
N LYS A 148 18.32 -12.86 -3.17
CA LYS A 148 19.55 -12.61 -3.94
C LYS A 148 20.47 -11.62 -3.22
N GLU A 149 19.93 -10.56 -2.62
CA GLU A 149 20.68 -9.61 -1.80
C GLU A 149 21.33 -10.32 -0.60
N ALA A 150 20.58 -11.16 0.11
CA ALA A 150 21.07 -11.94 1.25
C ALA A 150 22.18 -12.92 0.84
N ALA A 151 21.97 -13.67 -0.26
CA ALA A 151 22.97 -14.59 -0.78
C ALA A 151 24.25 -13.87 -1.26
N ALA A 152 24.12 -12.66 -1.80
CA ALA A 152 25.26 -11.83 -2.20
C ALA A 152 26.04 -11.30 -0.99
N GLU A 153 25.34 -10.91 0.08
CA GLU A 153 25.97 -10.47 1.32
C GLU A 153 26.71 -11.62 2.02
N GLU A 154 26.13 -12.82 2.04
CA GLU A 154 26.76 -14.02 2.60
C GLU A 154 28.02 -14.41 1.82
N LYS A 155 27.97 -14.35 0.48
CA LYS A 155 29.17 -14.55 -0.37
C LYS A 155 30.27 -13.54 -0.08
N LYS A 156 29.93 -12.26 0.15
CA LYS A 156 30.92 -11.22 0.53
C LYS A 156 31.55 -11.50 1.89
N LYS A 157 30.77 -11.92 2.88
CA LYS A 157 31.28 -12.28 4.22
C LYS A 157 32.23 -13.49 4.15
N ASN A 158 31.86 -14.52 3.39
CA ASN A 158 32.72 -15.71 3.21
C ASN A 158 34.02 -15.39 2.46
N ALA A 159 33.98 -14.50 1.46
CA ALA A 159 35.17 -14.05 0.76
C ALA A 159 36.11 -13.21 1.66
N ALA A 160 35.55 -12.35 2.52
CA ALA A 160 36.33 -11.58 3.50
C ALA A 160 36.97 -12.49 4.56
N ALA A 161 36.24 -13.49 5.08
CA ALA A 161 36.77 -14.45 6.05
C ALA A 161 37.87 -15.37 5.47
N ALA A 162 37.86 -15.60 4.15
CA ALA A 162 38.91 -16.35 3.46
C ALA A 162 40.20 -15.52 3.24
N ALA A 163 40.08 -14.19 3.15
CA ALA A 163 41.20 -13.29 2.99
C ALA A 163 41.97 -13.03 4.31
N ASP A 164 41.29 -13.11 5.46
CA ASP A 164 41.86 -12.90 6.80
C ASP A 164 42.60 -14.14 7.37
N LYS A 165 42.53 -15.28 6.67
CA LYS A 165 43.19 -16.54 7.06
C LYS A 165 44.50 -16.81 6.30
N LYS A 166 45.02 -15.84 5.56
CA LYS A 166 46.26 -15.93 4.78
C LYS A 166 47.24 -14.84 5.22
#